data_AF-A0A1H9CPF5-F1
#
_entry.id   AF-A0A1H9CPF5-F1
#
_cell.length_a   1.000
_cell.length_b   1.000
_cell.length_c   1.000
_cell.angle_alpha   90.00
_cell.angle_beta   90.00
_cell.angle_gamma   90.00
#
_symmetry.space_group_name_H-M   'P 1'
#
loop_
_entity.id
_entity.type
_entity.pdbx_description
1 polymer ?
#
loop_
_entity_poly.entity_id
_entity_poly.type
_entity_poly.pdbx_seq_one_letter_code
_entity_poly.pdbx_strand_id
1 'polypeptide(L)' 'MGRTEYYHDPDAPKANTLIPASNLLVADADGAILLQRRRDTGQWAPGTLRVRGLSRIAR' A
#
# COMPACT_ATOMS: atom_id res chain seq x y z
N MET A 1 -16.72 -3.32 8.67
CA MET A 1 -16.71 -2.95 7.25
C MET A 1 -15.25 -2.79 6.85
N GLY A 2 -14.74 -3.62 5.94
CA GLY A 2 -13.32 -3.66 5.57
C GLY A 2 -12.92 -2.52 4.63
N ARG A 3 -11.61 -2.33 4.44
CA ARG A 3 -11.08 -1.40 3.43
C ARG A 3 -11.35 -1.97 2.03
N THR A 4 -12.02 -1.22 1.17
CA THR A 4 -12.18 -1.54 -0.26
C THR A 4 -11.08 -0.86 -1.06
N GLU A 5 -10.46 -1.61 -1.96
CA GLU A 5 -9.48 -1.09 -2.92
C GLU A 5 -10.10 -1.12 -4.30
N TYR A 6 -9.99 -0.01 -5.03
CA TYR A 6 -10.48 0.13 -6.39
C TYR A 6 -9.29 0.13 -7.34
N TYR A 7 -9.34 -0.66 -8.41
CA TYR A 7 -8.30 -0.76 -9.42
C TYR A 7 -8.89 -0.57 -10.81
N HIS A 8 -8.51 0.51 -11.50
CA HIS A 8 -9.05 0.90 -12.81
C HIS A 8 -10.58 0.95 -12.87
N ASP A 9 -11.23 1.26 -11.75
CA ASP A 9 -12.68 1.33 -11.66
C ASP A 9 -13.12 2.79 -11.88
N PRO A 10 -13.85 3.10 -12.98
CA PRO A 10 -14.34 4.44 -13.26
C PRO A 10 -15.42 4.91 -12.28
N ASP A 11 -16.11 3.99 -11.61
CA ASP A 11 -17.16 4.29 -10.63
C ASP A 11 -16.60 4.39 -9.19
N ALA A 12 -15.27 4.35 -9.04
CA ALA A 12 -14.62 4.48 -7.75
C ALA A 12 -14.97 5.82 -7.05
N PRO A 13 -15.19 5.81 -5.72
CA PRO A 13 -15.40 7.03 -4.96
C PRO A 13 -14.24 8.02 -5.12
N LYS A 14 -14.55 9.32 -5.07
CA LYS A 14 -13.54 10.38 -5.13
C LYS A 14 -12.50 10.22 -4.00
N ALA A 15 -11.22 10.20 -4.35
CA ALA A 15 -10.12 10.15 -3.39
C ALA A 15 -10.17 11.34 -2.42
N ASN A 16 -10.05 11.07 -1.12
CA ASN A 16 -10.19 12.08 -0.06
C ASN A 16 -8.87 12.45 0.63
N THR A 17 -7.84 11.61 0.54
CA THR A 17 -6.54 11.80 1.20
C THR A 17 -5.44 11.14 0.37
N LEU A 18 -4.33 11.84 0.15
CA LEU A 18 -3.10 11.25 -0.37
C LEU A 18 -2.11 11.11 0.78
N ILE A 19 -1.68 9.87 1.05
CA ILE A 19 -0.74 9.57 2.14
C ILE A 19 0.59 9.14 1.52
N PRO A 20 1.70 9.85 1.78
CA PRO A 20 3.02 9.37 1.41
C PRO A 20 3.30 8.02 2.08
N ALA A 21 3.74 7.05 1.29
CA ALA A 21 4.13 5.74 1.76
C ALA A 21 5.45 5.35 1.08
N SER A 22 6.24 4.54 1.78
CA SER A 22 7.43 3.90 1.21
C SER A 22 7.30 2.39 1.36
N ASN A 23 7.80 1.66 0.39
CA ASN A 23 7.84 0.19 0.40
C ASN A 23 9.28 -0.29 0.34
N LEU A 24 9.51 -1.51 0.83
CA LEU A 24 10.77 -2.23 0.67
C LEU A 24 10.52 -3.46 -0.21
N LEU A 25 11.30 -3.58 -1.28
CA LEU A 25 11.37 -4.79 -2.09
C LEU A 25 12.56 -5.61 -1.59
N VAL A 26 12.29 -6.83 -1.16
CA VAL A 26 13.33 -7.80 -0.80
C VAL A 26 13.30 -8.90 -1.84
N ALA A 27 14.44 -9.15 -2.46
CA ALA A 27 14.64 -10.23 -3.41
C ALA A 27 15.77 -11.15 -2.93
N ASP A 28 15.66 -12.45 -3.18
CA ASP A 28 16.76 -13.41 -2.99
C ASP A 28 17.67 -13.49 -4.22
N ALA A 29 18.68 -14.34 -4.16
CA ALA A 29 19.67 -14.51 -5.24
C ALA A 29 19.07 -15.15 -6.51
N ASP A 30 17.97 -15.89 -6.37
CA ASP A 30 17.26 -16.55 -7.47
C ASP A 30 16.20 -15.62 -8.09
N GLY A 31 16.03 -14.41 -7.54
CA GLY A 31 15.11 -13.39 -8.02
C GLY A 31 13.69 -13.51 -7.48
N ALA A 32 13.43 -14.38 -6.50
CA ALA A 32 12.13 -14.43 -5.84
C ALA A 32 11.95 -13.24 -4.90
N ILE A 33 10.73 -12.74 -4.78
CA ILE A 33 10.40 -11.55 -3.98
C ILE A 33 9.58 -11.90 -2.74
N LEU A 34 9.87 -11.24 -1.62
CA LEU A 34 9.10 -11.40 -0.39
C LEU A 34 7.80 -10.59 -0.45
N LEU A 35 6.67 -11.28 -0.25
CA LEU A 35 5.35 -10.67 -0.18
C LEU A 35 4.67 -10.98 1.16
N GLN A 36 3.88 -10.03 1.66
CA GLN A 36 3.01 -10.20 2.82
C GLN A 36 1.55 -10.31 2.37
N ARG A 37 0.82 -11.30 2.91
CA ARG A 37 -0.63 -11.38 2.77
C ARG A 37 -1.32 -10.57 3.86
N ARG A 38 -2.11 -9.59 3.45
CA ARG A 38 -2.87 -8.74 4.37
C ARG A 38 -4.10 -9.46 4.90
N ARG A 39 -4.35 -9.37 6.20
CA ARG A 39 -5.48 -10.07 6.86
C ARG A 39 -6.84 -9.44 6.55
N ASP A 40 -6.87 -8.13 6.30
CA ASP A 40 -8.08 -7.35 6.09
C ASP A 40 -8.65 -7.51 4.68
N THR A 41 -7.79 -7.57 3.66
CA THR A 41 -8.21 -7.66 2.25
C THR A 41 -7.85 -8.99 1.59
N GLY A 42 -7.00 -9.82 2.22
CA GLY A 42 -6.50 -11.06 1.63
C GLY A 42 -5.47 -10.88 0.51
N GLN A 43 -5.19 -9.62 0.13
CA GLN A 43 -4.28 -9.26 -0.95
C GLN A 43 -2.82 -9.42 -0.55
N TRP A 44 -1.98 -9.69 -1.55
CA TRP A 44 -0.53 -9.75 -1.41
C TRP A 44 0.10 -8.42 -1.79
N ALA A 45 1.08 -7.97 -1.01
CA ALA A 45 1.84 -6.76 -1.30
C ALA A 45 3.28 -6.87 -0.75
N PRO A 46 4.26 -6.17 -1.34
CA PRO A 46 5.55 -5.95 -0.70
C PRO A 46 5.37 -5.20 0.62
N GLY A 47 6.29 -5.39 1.57
CA GLY A 47 6.24 -4.69 2.85
C GLY A 47 6.16 -3.17 2.67
N THR A 48 5.19 -2.54 3.34
CA THR A 48 4.98 -1.09 3.29
C THR A 48 5.18 -0.50 4.69
N LEU A 49 5.97 0.58 4.77
CA LEU A 49 6.08 1.38 5.97
C LEU A 49 5.24 2.64 5.80
N ARG A 50 4.21 2.77 6.63
CA ARG A 50 3.49 4.02 6.77
C ARG A 50 4.14 4.87 7.86
N VAL A 51 4.74 5.98 7.47
CA VAL A 51 5.24 6.97 8.45
C VAL A 51 4.04 7.74 9.02
N ARG A 52 3.78 7.57 10.32
CA ARG A 52 2.79 8.40 11.03
C ARG A 52 3.38 9.79 11.27
N GLY A 53 2.64 10.84 10.91
CA GLY A 53 2.99 12.24 11.23
C GLY A 53 3.57 13.10 10.10
N LEU A 54 3.65 12.61 8.87
CA LEU A 54 4.17 13.38 7.72
C LEU A 54 3.25 14.48 7.18
N SER A 55 2.11 14.75 7.82
CA SER A 55 1.19 15.85 7.44
C SER A 55 1.81 17.26 7.52
N ARG A 56 3.08 17.38 7.96
CA ARG A 56 3.82 18.65 8.03
C ARG A 56 4.95 18.82 7.00
N ILE A 57 5.31 17.79 6.22
CA ILE A 57 6.50 17.84 5.34
C ILE A 57 6.15 18.01 3.85
N ALA A 58 4.88 17.92 3.47
CA ALA A 58 4.45 18.39 2.15
C ALA A 58 4.10 19.89 2.23
N ARG A 59 5.11 20.75 2.10
CA ARG A 59 4.95 22.14 1.66
C ARG A 59 5.71 22.32 0.36
#